data_AF-A0A6N2AR81-F1
#
_entry.id   AF-A0A6N2AR81-F1
#
_cell.length_a   1.000
_cell.length_b   1.000
_cell.length_c   1.000
_cell.angle_alpha   90.00
_cell.angle_beta   90.00
_cell.angle_gamma   90.00
#
_symmetry.space_group_name_H-M   'P 1'
#
loop_
_entity.id
_entity.type
_entity.pdbx_description
1 polymer ?
#
loop_
_entity_poly.entity_id
_entity_poly.type
_entity_poly.pdbx_seq_one_letter_code
_entity_poly.pdbx_strand_id
1 'polypeptide(L)'
;MSNLKNKLFFAIVILFLAGLTEVNGGELITCTNRKSKCFLKPSYCPAECPSKSPSNPKAKVCYINCNSPVCKPECRNRKTNCNQPGAACLDPRFIGGDGIVFYFHGKSNEHFSLVSDLNLQINARFIGLRPAGRPRDYTWIQALGILFDMHAFSVEATKAESWDDEVDHLKFYYNGKELGLPEGYPSIWESSESGIKVERTANKNGAFITLPEVAEISVNVVPITKEDDRIHNYQLPSDDCFAHLDVQFRFYGLSTKVEGVLGRTYQPDFKNPAKPGVAVPVVGGEKMYRTSTLLSSKCNSCIFSPAGVSEESDPLVMDYGTLDCTGGSSGGHGIICRK
;
A
#
# COMPACT_ATOMS: atom_id res chain seq x y z
N MET A 1 -19.87 2.71 67.86
CA MET A 1 -20.52 2.35 66.56
C MET A 1 -20.31 3.37 65.43
N SER A 2 -19.69 4.55 65.63
CA SER A 2 -19.44 5.53 64.53
C SER A 2 -18.19 5.23 63.69
N ASN A 3 -17.15 4.65 64.30
CA ASN A 3 -15.85 4.43 63.63
C ASN A 3 -15.86 3.33 62.55
N LEU A 4 -16.77 2.35 62.65
CA LEU A 4 -16.88 1.24 61.69
C LEU A 4 -17.59 1.65 60.39
N LYS A 5 -18.58 2.56 60.49
CA LYS A 5 -19.30 3.11 59.33
C LYS A 5 -18.38 3.98 58.44
N ASN A 6 -17.49 4.77 59.04
CA ASN A 6 -16.53 5.58 58.28
C ASN A 6 -15.47 4.74 57.56
N LYS A 7 -15.00 3.65 58.17
CA LYS A 7 -14.05 2.74 57.52
C LYS A 7 -14.68 1.97 56.37
N LEU A 8 -15.95 1.57 56.51
CA LEU A 8 -16.70 0.92 55.43
C LEU A 8 -16.98 1.88 54.27
N PHE A 9 -17.31 3.14 54.58
CA PHE A 9 -17.51 4.17 53.55
C PHE A 9 -16.22 4.50 52.81
N PHE A 10 -15.09 4.65 53.51
CA PHE A 10 -13.78 4.84 52.88
C PHE A 10 -13.35 3.63 52.04
N ALA A 11 -13.62 2.41 52.51
CA ALA A 11 -13.34 1.20 51.74
C ALA A 11 -14.18 1.12 50.45
N ILE A 12 -15.47 1.52 50.52
CA ILE A 12 -16.35 1.58 49.34
C ILE A 12 -15.90 2.68 48.37
N VAL A 13 -15.49 3.86 48.86
CA VAL A 13 -14.96 4.95 48.02
C VAL A 13 -13.63 4.55 47.35
N ILE A 14 -12.74 3.86 48.07
CA ILE A 14 -11.50 3.32 47.48
C ILE A 14 -11.80 2.20 46.47
N LEU A 15 -12.80 1.35 46.71
CA LEU A 15 -13.26 0.34 45.74
C LEU A 15 -13.92 0.97 44.50
N PHE A 16 -14.62 2.10 44.64
CA PHE A 16 -15.15 2.86 43.50
C PHE A 16 -14.05 3.62 42.74
N LEU A 17 -13.02 4.13 43.42
CA LEU A 17 -11.85 4.75 42.80
C LEU A 17 -10.92 3.72 42.14
N ALA A 18 -10.81 2.51 42.71
CA ALA A 18 -10.07 1.39 42.12
C ALA A 18 -10.87 0.64 41.03
N GLY A 19 -12.20 0.80 40.99
CA GLY A 19 -13.07 0.29 39.93
C GLY A 19 -13.05 1.13 38.64
N LEU A 20 -12.42 2.31 38.68
CA LEU A 20 -12.03 3.07 37.49
C LEU A 20 -10.62 2.63 37.04
N THR A 21 -10.41 1.33 36.87
CA THR A 21 -9.38 0.91 35.92
C THR A 21 -9.88 1.36 34.56
N GLU A 22 -9.26 2.43 34.03
CA GLU A 22 -9.36 2.81 32.63
C GLU A 22 -9.30 1.54 31.78
N VAL A 23 -10.38 1.25 31.04
CA VAL A 23 -10.30 0.29 29.96
C VAL A 23 -9.24 0.88 29.03
N ASN A 24 -8.02 0.33 29.07
CA ASN A 24 -6.85 0.75 28.29
C ASN A 24 -7.03 0.50 26.78
N GLY A 25 -8.28 0.47 26.30
CA GLY A 25 -8.65 0.34 24.91
C GLY A 25 -8.93 1.71 24.32
N GLY A 26 -8.31 2.00 23.18
CA GLY A 26 -8.62 3.20 22.40
C GLY A 26 -10.02 3.15 21.80
N GLU A 27 -10.25 4.00 20.80
CA GLU A 27 -11.47 4.08 20.00
C GLU A 27 -12.02 2.69 19.61
N LEU A 28 -13.35 2.54 19.68
CA LEU A 28 -14.02 1.34 19.23
C LEU A 28 -14.05 1.30 17.70
N ILE A 29 -13.48 0.24 17.11
CA ILE A 29 -13.41 0.03 15.67
C ILE A 29 -14.30 -1.13 15.24
N THR A 30 -14.95 -0.98 14.08
CA THR A 30 -15.70 -2.05 13.43
C THR A 30 -15.69 -1.87 11.91
N CYS A 31 -15.96 -2.95 11.20
CA CYS A 31 -16.10 -2.98 9.74
C CYS A 31 -17.58 -2.87 9.36
N THR A 32 -17.90 -1.97 8.44
CA THR A 32 -19.28 -1.71 7.98
C THR A 32 -19.65 -2.43 6.69
N ASN A 33 -18.68 -3.09 6.06
CA ASN A 33 -18.92 -3.85 4.84
C ASN A 33 -19.62 -5.18 5.14
N ARG A 34 -20.80 -5.41 4.56
CA ARG A 34 -21.60 -6.64 4.76
C ARG A 34 -20.90 -7.92 4.27
N LYS A 35 -20.02 -7.84 3.29
CA LYS A 35 -19.26 -9.01 2.78
C LYS A 35 -18.09 -9.41 3.68
N SER A 36 -17.67 -8.51 4.58
CA SER A 36 -16.54 -8.74 5.47
C SER A 36 -16.87 -9.78 6.54
N LYS A 37 -15.93 -10.69 6.81
CA LYS A 37 -16.00 -11.61 7.98
C LYS A 37 -15.96 -10.84 9.32
N CYS A 38 -15.61 -9.56 9.30
CA CYS A 38 -15.54 -8.63 10.43
C CYS A 38 -16.75 -7.70 10.52
N PHE A 39 -17.78 -7.90 9.69
CA PHE A 39 -18.96 -7.04 9.65
C PHE A 39 -19.60 -6.87 11.04
N LEU A 40 -19.69 -5.62 11.50
CA LEU A 40 -20.23 -5.22 12.80
C LEU A 40 -19.62 -5.94 14.01
N LYS A 41 -18.44 -6.53 13.88
CA LYS A 41 -17.67 -7.05 15.02
C LYS A 41 -16.92 -5.88 15.66
N PRO A 42 -17.27 -5.47 16.89
CA PRO A 42 -16.57 -4.38 17.56
C PRO A 42 -15.23 -4.88 18.11
N SER A 43 -14.21 -4.04 18.08
CA SER A 43 -12.91 -4.30 18.69
C SER A 43 -12.31 -2.98 19.18
N TYR A 44 -11.54 -3.01 20.27
CA TYR A 44 -10.87 -1.82 20.78
C TYR A 44 -9.53 -1.62 20.08
N CYS A 45 -9.21 -0.37 19.76
CA CYS A 45 -7.89 -0.01 19.28
C CYS A 45 -6.82 -0.26 20.37
N PRO A 46 -5.61 -0.72 20.00
CA PRO A 46 -4.51 -0.88 20.95
C PRO A 46 -4.12 0.47 21.59
N ALA A 47 -3.62 0.43 22.82
CA ALA A 47 -3.22 1.63 23.56
C ALA A 47 -2.11 2.42 22.85
N GLU A 48 -1.24 1.75 22.08
CA GLU A 48 -0.15 2.38 21.33
C GLU A 48 -0.64 3.20 20.12
N CYS A 49 -1.89 3.01 19.71
CA CYS A 49 -2.54 3.73 18.62
C CYS A 49 -4.05 3.84 18.88
N PRO A 50 -4.49 4.70 19.81
CA PRO A 50 -5.84 4.65 20.33
C PRO A 50 -6.90 5.22 19.38
N SER A 51 -6.55 5.67 18.17
CA SER A 51 -7.52 6.22 17.22
C SER A 51 -7.20 5.86 15.77
N LYS A 52 -8.24 5.77 14.94
CA LYS A 52 -8.10 5.61 13.47
C LYS A 52 -7.64 6.90 12.80
N SER A 53 -8.00 8.04 13.38
CA SER A 53 -7.83 9.37 12.80
C SER A 53 -7.15 10.31 13.81
N PRO A 54 -5.91 10.01 14.24
CA PRO A 54 -5.19 10.86 15.18
C PRO A 54 -4.90 12.23 14.53
N SER A 55 -5.01 13.31 15.30
CA SER A 55 -4.72 14.67 14.81
C SER A 55 -3.23 14.92 14.51
N ASN A 56 -2.34 14.09 15.07
CA ASN A 56 -0.90 14.17 14.81
C ASN A 56 -0.52 13.27 13.60
N PRO A 57 0.04 13.83 12.51
CA PRO A 57 0.42 13.04 11.32
C PRO A 57 1.52 12.00 11.59
N LYS A 58 2.31 12.17 12.66
CA LYS A 58 3.36 11.22 13.06
C LYS A 58 2.85 10.10 13.96
N ALA A 59 1.62 10.19 14.46
CA ALA A 59 1.05 9.17 15.33
C ALA A 59 0.72 7.90 14.54
N LYS A 60 0.85 6.74 15.21
CA LYS A 60 0.36 5.48 14.65
C LYS A 60 -1.17 5.51 14.60
N VAL A 61 -1.73 4.92 13.55
CA VAL A 61 -3.17 4.73 13.39
C VAL A 61 -3.59 3.34 13.83
N CYS A 62 -4.76 3.27 14.44
CA CYS A 62 -5.49 2.03 14.57
C CYS A 62 -6.07 1.62 13.22
N TYR A 63 -5.69 0.44 12.75
CA TYR A 63 -6.15 -0.10 11.49
C TYR A 63 -6.73 -1.50 11.73
N ILE A 64 -7.84 -1.83 11.06
CA ILE A 64 -8.38 -3.19 11.02
C ILE A 64 -8.44 -3.67 9.57
N ASN A 65 -7.90 -4.86 9.29
CA ASN A 65 -8.09 -5.50 8.00
C ASN A 65 -9.47 -6.16 7.97
N CYS A 66 -10.47 -5.49 7.41
CA CYS A 66 -11.83 -6.03 7.30
C CYS A 66 -11.92 -7.29 6.44
N ASN A 67 -10.94 -7.57 5.59
CA ASN A 67 -10.92 -8.78 4.77
C ASN A 67 -10.23 -9.95 5.48
N SER A 68 -9.56 -9.71 6.61
CA SER A 68 -8.93 -10.76 7.42
C SER A 68 -9.99 -11.57 8.18
N PRO A 69 -9.88 -12.90 8.27
CA PRO A 69 -10.75 -13.69 9.15
C PRO A 69 -10.51 -13.41 10.64
N VAL A 70 -9.37 -12.83 11.01
CA VAL A 70 -8.97 -12.59 12.40
C VAL A 70 -9.62 -11.33 12.99
N CYS A 71 -9.93 -10.34 12.15
CA CYS A 71 -10.56 -9.08 12.58
C CYS A 71 -9.82 -8.36 13.71
N LYS A 72 -8.49 -8.45 13.74
CA LYS A 72 -7.66 -7.88 14.80
C LYS A 72 -7.22 -6.46 14.44
N PRO A 73 -7.47 -5.46 15.31
CA PRO A 73 -6.88 -4.12 15.17
C PRO A 73 -5.35 -4.15 15.37
N GLU A 74 -4.65 -3.38 14.55
CA GLU A 74 -3.19 -3.27 14.53
C GLU A 74 -2.78 -1.80 14.47
N CYS A 75 -1.65 -1.47 15.09
CA CYS A 75 -1.04 -0.16 14.94
C CYS A 75 -0.21 -0.07 13.68
N ARG A 76 -0.43 0.97 12.87
CA ARG A 76 0.30 1.21 11.64
C ARG A 76 0.85 2.62 11.54
N ASN A 77 1.97 2.75 10.85
CA ASN A 77 2.46 4.06 10.39
C ASN A 77 1.69 4.44 9.12
N ARG A 78 1.42 5.74 8.92
CA ARG A 78 0.78 6.24 7.70
C ARG A 78 1.75 6.40 6.51
N LYS A 79 3.06 6.38 6.77
CA LYS A 79 4.10 6.43 5.72
C LYS A 79 4.20 5.09 4.99
N THR A 80 4.49 5.13 3.69
CA THR A 80 4.77 3.96 2.85
C THR A 80 5.79 3.04 3.54
N ASN A 81 5.48 1.74 3.65
CA ASN A 81 6.42 0.76 4.16
C ASN A 81 7.12 0.04 3.00
N CYS A 82 8.35 0.45 2.73
CA CYS A 82 9.17 -0.05 1.64
C CYS A 82 9.79 -1.45 1.87
N ASN A 83 9.41 -2.13 2.95
CA ASN A 83 9.94 -3.44 3.35
C ASN A 83 8.85 -4.50 3.52
N GLN A 84 7.71 -4.32 2.86
CA GLN A 84 6.58 -5.25 2.91
C GLN A 84 6.16 -5.67 1.50
N PRO A 85 5.47 -6.81 1.33
CA PRO A 85 4.88 -7.22 0.06
C PRO A 85 4.08 -6.09 -0.58
N GLY A 86 4.23 -5.95 -1.89
CA GLY A 86 3.60 -4.88 -2.67
C GLY A 86 4.32 -3.54 -2.61
N ALA A 87 5.51 -3.45 -1.99
CA ALA A 87 6.32 -2.24 -2.04
C ALA A 87 6.97 -2.06 -3.42
N ALA A 88 6.95 -0.83 -3.93
CA ALA A 88 7.73 -0.32 -5.05
C ALA A 88 8.37 0.99 -4.57
N CYS A 89 9.57 0.87 -4.02
CA CYS A 89 10.33 1.98 -3.45
C CYS A 89 11.81 1.76 -3.75
N LEU A 90 12.62 2.81 -3.68
CA LEU A 90 14.04 2.73 -4.03
C LEU A 90 14.17 2.13 -5.45
N ASP A 91 13.35 2.66 -6.37
CA ASP A 91 13.18 2.10 -7.71
C ASP A 91 14.54 1.83 -8.38
N PRO A 92 14.67 0.70 -9.10
CA PRO A 92 13.61 -0.15 -9.63
C PRO A 92 13.24 -1.35 -8.73
N ARG A 93 13.38 -1.23 -7.40
CA ARG A 93 13.15 -2.31 -6.45
C ARG A 93 11.66 -2.50 -6.13
N PHE A 94 11.21 -3.74 -6.26
CA PHE A 94 9.87 -4.21 -5.88
C PHE A 94 9.96 -5.34 -4.85
N ILE A 95 8.89 -5.53 -4.08
CA ILE A 95 8.68 -6.71 -3.24
C ILE A 95 7.40 -7.41 -3.70
N GLY A 96 7.54 -8.65 -4.18
CA GLY A 96 6.41 -9.45 -4.66
C GLY A 96 5.41 -9.83 -3.57
N GLY A 97 4.26 -10.37 -3.98
CA GLY A 97 3.26 -10.96 -3.09
C GLY A 97 3.78 -12.16 -2.30
N ASP A 98 4.85 -12.79 -2.79
CA ASP A 98 5.63 -13.84 -2.12
C ASP A 98 6.62 -13.28 -1.07
N GLY A 99 6.74 -11.96 -0.95
CA GLY A 99 7.66 -11.29 -0.03
C GLY A 99 9.11 -11.23 -0.52
N ILE A 100 9.38 -11.65 -1.76
CA ILE A 100 10.74 -11.67 -2.32
C ILE A 100 11.01 -10.37 -3.08
N VAL A 101 12.21 -9.83 -2.89
CA VAL A 101 12.69 -8.64 -3.60
C VAL A 101 13.03 -9.00 -5.06
N PHE A 102 12.54 -8.21 -6.01
CA PHE A 102 12.94 -8.27 -7.41
C PHE A 102 13.11 -6.86 -8.00
N TYR A 103 13.71 -6.75 -9.18
CA TYR A 103 13.92 -5.45 -9.83
C TYR A 103 13.26 -5.43 -11.20
N PHE A 104 12.57 -4.33 -11.49
CA PHE A 104 11.96 -4.06 -12.78
C PHE A 104 12.36 -2.67 -13.26
N HIS A 105 13.28 -2.63 -14.23
CA HIS A 105 13.85 -1.37 -14.72
C HIS A 105 12.91 -0.59 -15.63
N GLY A 106 11.87 -1.19 -16.21
CA GLY A 106 11.03 -0.51 -17.19
C GLY A 106 11.87 0.26 -18.23
N LYS A 107 11.44 1.48 -18.53
CA LYS A 107 12.17 2.40 -19.41
C LYS A 107 11.75 3.84 -19.17
N SER A 108 12.69 4.78 -19.28
CA SER A 108 12.43 6.20 -19.11
C SER A 108 11.38 6.70 -20.11
N ASN A 109 10.41 7.48 -19.62
CA ASN A 109 9.28 8.04 -20.36
C ASN A 109 8.33 6.99 -20.97
N GLU A 110 8.23 5.82 -20.35
CA GLU A 110 7.32 4.76 -20.78
C GLU A 110 6.38 4.33 -19.65
N HIS A 111 5.32 3.60 -20.03
CA HIS A 111 4.27 3.13 -19.13
C HIS A 111 4.21 1.61 -19.09
N PHE A 112 4.00 1.05 -17.91
CA PHE A 112 3.89 -0.40 -17.72
C PHE A 112 2.78 -0.73 -16.73
N SER A 113 2.04 -1.81 -17.01
CA SER A 113 1.06 -2.37 -16.09
C SER A 113 1.76 -3.09 -14.93
N LEU A 114 1.65 -2.53 -13.73
CA LEU A 114 2.11 -3.17 -12.50
C LEU A 114 1.17 -4.29 -12.08
N VAL A 115 -0.13 -4.08 -12.22
CA VAL A 115 -1.19 -5.05 -11.90
C VAL A 115 -2.26 -4.96 -12.98
N SER A 116 -2.74 -6.09 -13.47
CA SER A 116 -3.89 -6.19 -14.38
C SER A 116 -4.72 -7.41 -13.98
N ASP A 117 -5.94 -7.16 -13.56
CA ASP A 117 -6.95 -8.14 -13.18
C ASP A 117 -8.28 -7.73 -13.80
N LEU A 118 -9.31 -8.58 -13.74
CA LEU A 118 -10.58 -8.35 -14.42
C LEU A 118 -11.22 -7.00 -14.08
N ASN A 119 -11.16 -6.58 -12.80
CA ASN A 119 -11.79 -5.36 -12.28
C ASN A 119 -10.79 -4.28 -11.83
N LEU A 120 -9.48 -4.51 -11.96
CA LEU A 120 -8.44 -3.58 -11.53
C LEU A 120 -7.26 -3.61 -12.49
N GLN A 121 -6.83 -2.45 -12.97
CA GLN A 121 -5.51 -2.31 -13.57
C GLN A 121 -4.77 -1.10 -13.02
N ILE A 122 -3.53 -1.32 -12.59
CA ILE A 122 -2.63 -0.28 -12.11
C ILE A 122 -1.45 -0.21 -13.07
N ASN A 123 -1.32 0.92 -13.75
CA ASN A 123 -0.20 1.27 -14.59
C ASN A 123 0.72 2.25 -13.85
N ALA A 124 2.01 2.21 -14.17
CA ALA A 124 3.00 3.17 -13.70
C ALA A 124 3.67 3.86 -14.89
N ARG A 125 3.90 5.17 -14.76
CA ARG A 125 4.80 5.96 -15.63
C ARG A 125 6.18 5.98 -15.01
N PHE A 126 7.19 5.58 -15.78
CA PHE A 126 8.58 5.65 -15.34
C PHE A 126 9.26 6.90 -15.91
N ILE A 127 9.89 7.67 -15.03
CA ILE A 127 10.94 8.63 -15.40
C ILE A 127 12.29 7.95 -15.26
N GLY A 128 13.33 8.54 -15.84
CA GLY A 128 14.64 7.92 -15.74
C GLY A 128 15.75 8.67 -16.45
N LEU A 129 16.98 8.30 -16.10
CA LEU A 129 18.22 8.87 -16.60
C LEU A 129 19.15 7.75 -17.07
N ARG A 130 19.84 7.96 -18.20
CA ARG A 130 20.90 7.07 -18.68
C ARG A 130 22.22 7.82 -18.83
N PRO A 131 23.12 7.71 -17.84
CA PRO A 131 24.48 8.23 -17.98
C PRO A 131 25.22 7.60 -19.15
N ALA A 132 26.17 8.35 -19.71
CA ALA A 132 27.00 7.87 -20.80
C ALA A 132 27.71 6.55 -20.42
N GLY A 133 27.70 5.58 -21.32
CA GLY A 133 28.33 4.27 -21.11
C GLY A 133 27.50 3.26 -20.33
N ARG A 134 26.30 3.61 -19.81
CA ARG A 134 25.41 2.61 -19.21
C ARG A 134 24.54 1.89 -20.24
N PRO A 135 24.32 0.58 -20.08
CA PRO A 135 23.47 -0.21 -20.98
C PRO A 135 21.97 -0.02 -20.73
N ARG A 136 21.57 0.51 -19.56
CA ARG A 136 20.18 0.63 -19.10
C ARG A 136 19.93 1.95 -18.38
N ASP A 137 18.67 2.35 -18.35
CA ASP A 137 18.19 3.50 -17.59
C ASP A 137 18.22 3.18 -16.09
N TYR A 138 18.54 4.19 -15.29
CA TYR A 138 17.95 4.30 -13.96
C TYR A 138 16.53 4.82 -14.10
N THR A 139 15.61 4.26 -13.34
CA THR A 139 14.18 4.58 -13.50
C THR A 139 13.47 4.64 -12.17
N TRP A 140 12.49 5.52 -12.09
CA TRP A 140 11.65 5.73 -10.92
C TRP A 140 10.19 5.92 -11.32
N ILE A 141 9.26 5.54 -10.45
CA ILE A 141 7.82 5.70 -10.72
C ILE A 141 7.45 7.17 -10.51
N GLN A 142 7.03 7.87 -11.56
CA GLN A 142 6.57 9.25 -11.46
C GLN A 142 5.05 9.36 -11.28
N ALA A 143 4.29 8.43 -11.85
CA ALA A 143 2.83 8.47 -11.76
C ALA A 143 2.23 7.07 -11.73
N LEU A 144 1.06 6.95 -11.11
CA LEU A 144 0.20 5.78 -11.16
C LEU A 144 -1.11 6.12 -11.86
N GLY A 145 -1.56 5.23 -12.74
CA GLY A 145 -2.89 5.23 -13.33
C GLY A 145 -3.64 4.00 -12.85
N ILE A 146 -4.83 4.19 -12.31
CA ILE A 146 -5.65 3.16 -11.69
C ILE A 146 -6.97 3.12 -12.47
N LEU A 147 -7.20 2.03 -13.16
CA LEU A 147 -8.43 1.72 -13.89
C LEU A 147 -9.21 0.70 -13.05
N PHE A 148 -10.48 0.99 -12.79
CA PHE A 148 -11.35 0.14 -11.99
C PHE A 148 -12.80 0.39 -12.38
N ASP A 149 -13.57 -0.68 -12.56
CA ASP A 149 -14.92 -0.61 -13.16
C ASP A 149 -14.92 0.23 -14.45
N MET A 150 -15.72 1.30 -14.48
CA MET A 150 -15.77 2.29 -15.58
C MET A 150 -15.02 3.59 -15.26
N HIS A 151 -14.23 3.61 -14.19
CA HIS A 151 -13.57 4.80 -13.68
C HIS A 151 -12.05 4.73 -13.82
N ALA A 152 -11.45 5.91 -13.79
CA ALA A 152 -10.01 6.08 -13.81
C ALA A 152 -9.60 7.07 -12.71
N PHE A 153 -8.53 6.74 -11.99
CA PHE A 153 -7.87 7.65 -11.06
C PHE A 153 -6.39 7.71 -11.40
N SER A 154 -5.75 8.85 -11.22
CA SER A 154 -4.29 8.93 -11.29
C SER A 154 -3.70 9.82 -10.22
N VAL A 155 -2.49 9.47 -9.81
CA VAL A 155 -1.65 10.26 -8.93
C VAL A 155 -0.28 10.42 -9.57
N GLU A 156 0.28 11.62 -9.51
CA GLU A 156 1.60 11.91 -10.07
C GLU A 156 2.44 12.80 -9.16
N ALA A 157 3.76 12.56 -9.19
CA ALA A 157 4.77 13.46 -8.68
C ALA A 157 5.07 14.56 -9.72
N THR A 158 5.03 15.82 -9.30
CA THR A 158 5.43 16.95 -10.15
C THR A 158 6.95 17.08 -10.20
N LYS A 159 7.50 17.41 -11.38
CA LYS A 159 8.93 17.72 -11.53
C LYS A 159 9.34 18.87 -10.59
N ALA A 160 10.52 18.76 -10.00
CA ALA A 160 11.13 19.80 -9.19
C ALA A 160 12.63 19.89 -9.51
N GLU A 161 13.14 21.13 -9.63
CA GLU A 161 14.57 21.38 -9.86
C GLU A 161 15.40 21.04 -8.61
N SER A 162 14.93 21.53 -7.46
CA SER A 162 15.48 21.21 -6.14
C SER A 162 14.35 20.79 -5.23
N TRP A 163 14.65 19.88 -4.30
CA TRP A 163 13.67 19.43 -3.32
C TRP A 163 13.37 20.52 -2.28
N ASP A 164 12.08 20.77 -2.06
CA ASP A 164 11.56 21.60 -0.98
C ASP A 164 10.39 20.87 -0.30
N ASP A 165 10.57 20.46 0.95
CA ASP A 165 9.53 19.77 1.74
C ASP A 165 8.29 20.65 1.99
N GLU A 166 8.41 21.97 1.78
CA GLU A 166 7.30 22.91 1.88
C GLU A 166 6.52 23.09 0.57
N VAL A 167 6.89 22.40 -0.50
CA VAL A 167 6.10 22.37 -1.74
C VAL A 167 5.40 21.01 -1.84
N ASP A 168 4.09 21.04 -2.11
CA ASP A 168 3.35 19.82 -2.41
C ASP A 168 3.58 19.43 -3.87
N HIS A 169 4.13 18.24 -4.06
CA HIS A 169 4.47 17.68 -5.36
C HIS A 169 3.46 16.61 -5.82
N LEU A 170 2.32 16.47 -5.14
CA LEU A 170 1.27 15.52 -5.51
C LEU A 170 0.18 16.19 -6.33
N LYS A 171 -0.18 15.56 -7.46
CA LYS A 171 -1.42 15.86 -8.18
C LYS A 171 -2.28 14.62 -8.29
N PHE A 172 -3.58 14.81 -8.17
CA PHE A 172 -4.57 13.75 -8.26
C PHE A 172 -5.59 14.08 -9.34
N TYR A 173 -6.03 13.08 -10.07
CA TYR A 173 -7.06 13.21 -11.09
C TYR A 173 -8.06 12.08 -10.97
N TYR A 174 -9.34 12.39 -11.15
CA TYR A 174 -10.43 11.43 -11.22
C TYR A 174 -11.20 11.62 -12.52
N ASN A 175 -11.31 10.56 -13.31
CA ASN A 175 -11.90 10.54 -14.66
C ASN A 175 -11.36 11.69 -15.54
N GLY A 176 -10.05 11.95 -15.46
CA GLY A 176 -9.37 12.99 -16.23
C GLY A 176 -9.49 14.42 -15.68
N LYS A 177 -10.22 14.64 -14.58
CA LYS A 177 -10.35 15.95 -13.93
C LYS A 177 -9.45 16.04 -12.70
N GLU A 178 -8.65 17.09 -12.60
CA GLU A 178 -7.81 17.37 -11.42
C GLU A 178 -8.68 17.56 -10.17
N LEU A 179 -8.29 16.90 -9.08
CA LEU A 179 -8.95 17.03 -7.78
C LEU A 179 -8.33 18.16 -6.99
N GLY A 180 -9.15 19.13 -6.57
CA GLY A 180 -8.75 20.18 -5.63
C GLY A 180 -8.71 19.68 -4.18
N LEU A 181 -8.01 18.58 -3.91
CA LEU A 181 -7.83 18.06 -2.54
C LEU A 181 -6.90 19.02 -1.77
N PRO A 182 -7.37 19.70 -0.71
CA PRO A 182 -6.56 20.68 0.00
C PRO A 182 -5.28 20.06 0.56
N GLU A 183 -4.23 20.88 0.61
CA GLU A 183 -3.03 20.58 1.39
C GLU A 183 -3.36 20.58 2.90
N GLY A 184 -2.59 19.83 3.68
CA GLY A 184 -2.77 19.75 5.12
C GLY A 184 -3.37 18.43 5.59
N TYR A 185 -2.96 18.05 6.80
CA TYR A 185 -3.35 16.80 7.43
C TYR A 185 -4.46 16.99 8.49
N PRO A 186 -5.48 16.12 8.52
CA PRO A 186 -5.92 15.23 7.45
C PRO A 186 -6.83 16.00 6.47
N SER A 187 -6.61 15.81 5.17
CA SER A 187 -7.56 16.22 4.12
C SER A 187 -8.03 15.00 3.36
N ILE A 188 -9.34 14.89 3.14
CA ILE A 188 -9.98 13.68 2.60
C ILE A 188 -10.89 14.06 1.43
N TRP A 189 -10.83 13.26 0.38
CA TRP A 189 -11.78 13.28 -0.72
C TRP A 189 -12.30 11.86 -0.98
N GLU A 190 -13.59 11.72 -1.26
CA GLU A 190 -14.23 10.44 -1.56
C GLU A 190 -15.22 10.62 -2.72
N SER A 191 -15.19 9.70 -3.68
CA SER A 191 -16.15 9.69 -4.79
C SER A 191 -17.46 9.05 -4.36
N SER A 192 -18.58 9.73 -4.57
CA SER A 192 -19.91 9.17 -4.34
C SER A 192 -20.31 8.10 -5.35
N GLU A 193 -19.69 8.10 -6.54
CA GLU A 193 -20.02 7.16 -7.63
C GLU A 193 -19.26 5.85 -7.47
N SER A 194 -17.96 5.92 -7.18
CA SER A 194 -17.08 4.75 -7.22
C SER A 194 -16.51 4.35 -5.86
N GLY A 195 -16.79 5.12 -4.81
CA GLY A 195 -16.32 4.85 -3.45
C GLY A 195 -14.80 4.94 -3.25
N ILE A 196 -14.03 5.36 -4.27
CA ILE A 196 -12.60 5.59 -4.11
C ILE A 196 -12.38 6.74 -3.13
N LYS A 197 -11.49 6.54 -2.17
CA LYS A 197 -11.14 7.53 -1.16
C LYS A 197 -9.66 7.88 -1.23
N VAL A 198 -9.35 9.16 -1.11
CA VAL A 198 -7.98 9.69 -1.02
C VAL A 198 -7.85 10.48 0.28
N GLU A 199 -6.84 10.18 1.06
CA GLU A 199 -6.56 10.83 2.34
C GLU A 199 -5.10 11.30 2.39
N ARG A 200 -4.87 12.58 2.68
CA ARG A 200 -3.53 13.10 2.94
C ARG A 200 -2.97 12.46 4.21
N THR A 201 -1.80 11.85 4.11
CA THR A 201 -1.12 11.20 5.26
C THR A 201 -0.13 12.11 5.98
N ALA A 202 0.22 13.23 5.34
CA ALA A 202 1.04 14.30 5.88
C ALA A 202 0.51 15.65 5.33
N ASN A 203 1.11 16.76 5.75
CA ASN A 203 0.71 18.08 5.24
C ASN A 203 0.91 18.20 3.72
N LYS A 204 1.99 17.61 3.20
CA LYS A 204 2.40 17.61 1.78
C LYS A 204 3.01 16.25 1.44
N ASN A 205 3.08 15.92 0.15
CA ASN A 205 3.86 14.81 -0.40
C ASN A 205 3.48 13.40 0.07
N GLY A 206 2.42 13.22 0.85
CA GLY A 206 1.94 11.90 1.30
C GLY A 206 0.44 11.73 1.15
N ALA A 207 0.02 10.60 0.60
CA ALA A 207 -1.39 10.23 0.49
C ALA A 207 -1.62 8.73 0.64
N PHE A 208 -2.86 8.39 0.99
CA PHE A 208 -3.37 7.04 1.11
C PHE A 208 -4.64 6.92 0.26
N ILE A 209 -4.63 6.01 -0.70
CA ILE A 209 -5.72 5.77 -1.64
C ILE A 209 -6.37 4.44 -1.27
N THR A 210 -7.69 4.44 -1.11
CA THR A 210 -8.49 3.25 -0.78
C THR A 210 -9.44 2.96 -1.92
N LEU A 211 -9.31 1.77 -2.51
CA LEU A 211 -10.24 1.15 -3.45
C LEU A 211 -11.06 0.13 -2.65
N PRO A 212 -12.36 0.38 -2.40
CA PRO A 212 -13.19 -0.50 -1.57
C PRO A 212 -13.10 -1.95 -2.02
N GLU A 213 -12.89 -2.87 -1.07
CA GLU A 213 -12.79 -4.33 -1.29
C GLU A 213 -11.62 -4.81 -2.17
N VAL A 214 -10.92 -3.91 -2.87
CA VAL A 214 -9.96 -4.27 -3.91
C VAL A 214 -8.52 -4.06 -3.42
N ALA A 215 -8.17 -2.84 -3.03
CA ALA A 215 -6.80 -2.49 -2.68
C ALA A 215 -6.67 -1.23 -1.83
N GLU A 216 -5.57 -1.13 -1.10
CA GLU A 216 -5.08 0.09 -0.45
C GLU A 216 -3.71 0.44 -1.03
N ILE A 217 -3.45 1.72 -1.23
CA ILE A 217 -2.21 2.22 -1.87
C ILE A 217 -1.69 3.40 -1.06
N SER A 218 -0.54 3.21 -0.43
CA SER A 218 0.21 4.29 0.21
C SER A 218 1.17 4.89 -0.81
N VAL A 219 1.17 6.21 -0.95
CA VAL A 219 2.09 6.94 -1.83
C VAL A 219 2.81 8.04 -1.05
N ASN A 220 4.10 8.19 -1.29
CA ASN A 220 4.90 9.32 -0.83
C ASN A 220 5.77 9.84 -1.97
N VAL A 221 5.85 11.15 -2.15
CA VAL A 221 6.79 11.77 -3.08
C VAL A 221 8.13 11.93 -2.38
N VAL A 222 9.20 11.50 -3.02
CA VAL A 222 10.57 11.63 -2.54
C VAL A 222 11.49 12.12 -3.67
N PRO A 223 12.53 12.91 -3.36
CA PRO A 223 13.56 13.27 -4.32
C PRO A 223 14.63 12.17 -4.38
N ILE A 224 15.51 12.26 -5.38
CA ILE A 224 16.83 11.65 -5.26
C ILE A 224 17.75 12.63 -4.55
N THR A 225 18.33 12.22 -3.43
CA THR A 225 19.21 13.10 -2.67
C THR A 225 20.61 13.19 -3.30
N LYS A 226 21.35 14.24 -2.97
CA LYS A 226 22.77 14.37 -3.39
C LYS A 226 23.63 13.20 -2.90
N GLU A 227 23.28 12.62 -1.75
CA GLU A 227 24.00 11.47 -1.21
C GLU A 227 23.67 10.19 -2.00
N ASP A 228 22.40 9.98 -2.36
CA ASP A 228 22.01 8.86 -3.23
C ASP A 228 22.69 8.96 -4.60
N ASP A 229 22.70 10.15 -5.19
CA ASP A 229 23.41 10.44 -6.44
C ASP A 229 24.90 10.14 -6.35
N ARG A 230 25.55 10.53 -5.26
CA ARG A 230 26.97 10.27 -5.02
C ARG A 230 27.26 8.78 -4.83
N ILE A 231 26.44 8.06 -4.05
CA ILE A 231 26.62 6.63 -3.75
C ILE A 231 26.38 5.78 -5.00
N HIS A 232 25.32 6.09 -5.76
CA HIS A 232 24.91 5.31 -6.92
C HIS A 232 25.47 5.83 -8.24
N ASN A 233 26.12 7.01 -8.23
CA ASN A 233 26.62 7.69 -9.42
C ASN A 233 25.53 7.84 -10.48
N TYR A 234 24.38 8.42 -10.10
CA TYR A 234 23.29 8.66 -11.05
C TYR A 234 23.65 9.75 -12.05
N GLN A 235 24.51 10.70 -11.68
CA GLN A 235 24.93 11.85 -12.49
C GLN A 235 23.75 12.76 -12.82
N LEU A 236 22.98 13.10 -11.79
CA LEU A 236 21.80 13.95 -11.93
C LEU A 236 22.17 15.30 -12.54
N PRO A 237 21.33 15.83 -13.45
CA PRO A 237 21.48 17.20 -13.92
C PRO A 237 21.12 18.19 -12.79
N SER A 238 21.59 19.42 -12.89
CA SER A 238 21.34 20.43 -11.86
C SER A 238 19.92 20.98 -11.84
N ASP A 239 19.13 20.75 -12.89
CA ASP A 239 17.79 21.29 -13.10
C ASP A 239 16.65 20.29 -12.76
N ASP A 240 16.98 19.15 -12.15
CA ASP A 240 16.00 18.12 -11.79
C ASP A 240 16.47 17.25 -10.62
N CYS A 241 15.67 17.18 -9.56
CA CYS A 241 15.91 16.29 -8.42
C CYS A 241 15.19 14.93 -8.56
N PHE A 242 14.54 14.68 -9.70
CA PHE A 242 13.84 13.43 -10.03
C PHE A 242 12.83 13.02 -8.93
N ALA A 243 11.95 13.96 -8.56
CA ALA A 243 10.85 13.67 -7.64
C ALA A 243 9.99 12.51 -8.17
N HIS A 244 9.82 11.47 -7.35
CA HIS A 244 9.17 10.22 -7.71
C HIS A 244 8.36 9.63 -6.54
N LEU A 245 7.61 8.57 -6.80
CA LEU A 245 6.69 7.95 -5.87
C LEU A 245 7.32 6.71 -5.21
N ASP A 246 7.45 6.74 -3.89
CA ASP A 246 7.55 5.54 -3.07
C ASP A 246 6.14 5.00 -2.81
N VAL A 247 5.87 3.79 -3.29
CA VAL A 247 4.53 3.18 -3.28
C VAL A 247 4.52 1.88 -2.48
N GLN A 248 3.42 1.65 -1.76
CA GLN A 248 3.12 0.36 -1.17
C GLN A 248 1.68 -0.01 -1.50
N PHE A 249 1.52 -1.10 -2.25
CA PHE A 249 0.24 -1.70 -2.55
C PHE A 249 -0.12 -2.76 -1.52
N ARG A 250 -1.40 -2.83 -1.16
CA ARG A 250 -1.97 -3.92 -0.38
C ARG A 250 -3.27 -4.35 -1.02
N PHE A 251 -3.28 -5.55 -1.55
CA PHE A 251 -4.42 -6.08 -2.29
C PHE A 251 -5.27 -7.02 -1.44
N TYR A 252 -6.57 -7.01 -1.70
CA TYR A 252 -7.55 -7.84 -1.00
C TYR A 252 -8.37 -8.72 -1.94
N GLY A 253 -8.64 -8.25 -3.15
CA GLY A 253 -9.56 -8.88 -4.09
C GLY A 253 -8.93 -9.26 -5.42
N LEU A 254 -7.65 -9.64 -5.45
CA LEU A 254 -7.02 -10.15 -6.68
C LEU A 254 -7.49 -11.57 -6.96
N SER A 255 -7.75 -11.86 -8.24
CA SER A 255 -8.04 -13.18 -8.76
C SER A 255 -6.77 -14.04 -8.83
N THR A 256 -6.96 -15.34 -8.99
CA THR A 256 -5.85 -16.29 -9.18
C THR A 256 -5.11 -16.11 -10.51
N LYS A 257 -5.66 -15.31 -11.43
CA LYS A 257 -5.14 -15.06 -12.78
C LYS A 257 -4.54 -13.66 -12.93
N VAL A 258 -4.39 -12.90 -11.83
CA VAL A 258 -3.85 -11.54 -11.85
C VAL A 258 -2.51 -11.45 -12.57
N GLU A 259 -2.42 -10.59 -13.57
CA GLU A 259 -1.22 -10.34 -14.36
C GLU A 259 -0.56 -9.01 -13.98
N GLY A 260 0.59 -8.70 -14.61
CA GLY A 260 1.34 -7.47 -14.40
C GLY A 260 2.71 -7.71 -13.79
N VAL A 261 3.57 -6.68 -13.83
CA VAL A 261 4.94 -6.75 -13.30
C VAL A 261 4.97 -7.21 -11.84
N LEU A 262 4.10 -6.62 -11.01
CA LEU A 262 3.91 -6.96 -9.61
C LEU A 262 2.79 -7.99 -9.45
N GLY A 263 1.69 -7.85 -10.19
CA GLY A 263 0.50 -8.70 -10.07
C GLY A 263 0.81 -10.18 -10.25
N ARG A 264 1.65 -10.56 -11.22
CA ARG A 264 2.05 -11.95 -11.46
C ARG A 264 2.64 -12.64 -10.22
N THR A 265 3.29 -11.89 -9.34
CA THR A 265 3.88 -12.42 -8.08
C THR A 265 2.85 -12.81 -7.02
N TYR A 266 1.58 -12.43 -7.21
CA TYR A 266 0.46 -12.81 -6.36
C TYR A 266 -0.26 -14.08 -6.84
N GLN A 267 0.08 -14.63 -8.01
CA GLN A 267 -0.55 -15.88 -8.47
C GLN A 267 -0.11 -17.08 -7.60
N PRO A 268 -1.00 -18.04 -7.30
CA PRO A 268 -0.68 -19.21 -6.50
C PRO A 268 0.42 -20.11 -7.08
N ASP A 269 0.52 -20.18 -8.41
CA ASP A 269 1.51 -21.00 -9.13
C ASP A 269 2.81 -20.22 -9.45
N PHE A 270 2.91 -18.96 -9.04
CA PHE A 270 4.08 -18.14 -9.30
C PHE A 270 5.30 -18.72 -8.61
N LYS A 271 6.25 -19.20 -9.44
CA LYS A 271 7.56 -19.62 -8.98
C LYS A 271 8.52 -18.49 -9.24
N ASN A 272 9.00 -17.87 -8.17
CA ASN A 272 9.95 -16.80 -8.29
C ASN A 272 11.23 -17.33 -8.97
N PRO A 273 11.63 -16.76 -10.13
CA PRO A 273 12.85 -17.18 -10.81
C PRO A 273 14.12 -16.75 -10.06
N ALA A 274 13.99 -15.89 -9.03
CA ALA A 274 15.10 -15.45 -8.20
C ALA A 274 15.64 -16.58 -7.32
N LYS A 275 16.95 -16.79 -7.38
CA LYS A 275 17.66 -17.66 -6.44
C LYS A 275 17.88 -16.90 -5.12
N PRO A 276 17.51 -17.47 -3.96
CA PRO A 276 17.84 -16.88 -2.66
C PRO A 276 19.36 -16.62 -2.55
N GLY A 277 19.75 -15.42 -2.12
CA GLY A 277 21.15 -15.06 -1.90
C GLY A 277 21.96 -14.62 -3.13
N VAL A 278 21.35 -14.54 -4.32
CA VAL A 278 22.00 -13.98 -5.52
C VAL A 278 21.48 -12.57 -5.77
N ALA A 279 22.37 -11.66 -6.22
CA ALA A 279 22.01 -10.34 -6.71
C ALA A 279 21.15 -10.43 -7.99
N VAL A 280 19.88 -10.69 -7.73
CA VAL A 280 18.62 -10.36 -8.42
C VAL A 280 18.42 -10.64 -9.90
N PRO A 281 17.36 -11.41 -10.27
CA PRO A 281 16.87 -11.41 -11.63
C PRO A 281 16.07 -10.12 -11.90
N VAL A 282 16.27 -9.58 -13.09
CA VAL A 282 15.32 -8.66 -13.69
C VAL A 282 14.13 -9.48 -14.14
N VAL A 283 12.95 -9.24 -13.57
CA VAL A 283 11.73 -9.91 -14.04
C VAL A 283 11.32 -9.24 -15.34
N GLY A 284 11.83 -9.80 -16.44
CA GLY A 284 11.69 -9.32 -17.80
C GLY A 284 10.26 -9.53 -18.31
N GLY A 285 9.46 -8.49 -18.20
CA GLY A 285 8.11 -8.41 -18.77
C GLY A 285 7.84 -7.09 -19.48
N GLU A 286 8.87 -6.30 -19.81
CA GLU A 286 8.69 -4.96 -20.40
C GLU A 286 7.76 -5.00 -21.61
N LYS A 287 8.03 -5.88 -22.59
CA LYS A 287 7.16 -6.05 -23.76
C LYS A 287 5.76 -6.56 -23.39
N MET A 288 5.64 -7.38 -22.35
CA MET A 288 4.36 -8.01 -21.97
C MET A 288 3.41 -6.99 -21.34
N TYR A 289 3.95 -6.08 -20.53
CA TYR A 289 3.17 -5.16 -19.71
C TYR A 289 3.23 -3.71 -20.16
N ARG A 290 3.97 -3.38 -21.23
CA ARG A 290 3.99 -2.02 -21.77
C ARG A 290 2.60 -1.56 -22.20
N THR A 291 2.20 -0.40 -21.73
CA THR A 291 0.98 0.29 -22.14
C THR A 291 1.33 1.54 -22.95
N SER A 292 0.42 2.01 -23.81
CA SER A 292 0.64 3.21 -24.62
C SER A 292 0.59 4.50 -23.81
N THR A 293 -0.32 4.55 -22.82
CA THR A 293 -0.54 5.70 -21.94
C THR A 293 -0.77 5.23 -20.51
N LEU A 294 -0.66 6.15 -19.55
CA LEU A 294 -0.91 5.88 -18.13
C LEU A 294 -2.29 5.27 -17.87
N LEU A 295 -3.32 5.67 -18.62
CA LEU A 295 -4.70 5.20 -18.46
C LEU A 295 -5.14 4.21 -19.57
N SER A 296 -4.20 3.60 -20.28
CA SER A 296 -4.52 2.53 -21.25
C SER A 296 -4.70 1.20 -20.55
N SER A 297 -5.82 0.52 -20.81
CA SER A 297 -6.06 -0.86 -20.36
C SER A 297 -5.33 -1.91 -21.20
N LYS A 298 -4.86 -1.55 -22.39
CA LYS A 298 -4.28 -2.52 -23.35
C LYS A 298 -2.79 -2.71 -23.12
N CYS A 299 -2.39 -3.95 -22.85
CA CYS A 299 -1.03 -4.48 -23.00
C CYS A 299 -1.09 -5.95 -23.46
N ASN A 300 0.04 -6.57 -23.78
CA ASN A 300 0.06 -7.93 -24.37
C ASN A 300 -0.47 -9.03 -23.43
N SER A 301 -0.35 -8.82 -22.11
CA SER A 301 -0.81 -9.78 -21.09
C SER A 301 -1.84 -9.19 -20.13
N CYS A 302 -2.33 -7.97 -20.38
CA CYS A 302 -3.32 -7.34 -19.54
C CYS A 302 -4.67 -8.03 -19.73
N ILE A 303 -5.38 -8.28 -18.62
CA ILE A 303 -6.66 -8.98 -18.60
C ILE A 303 -7.82 -8.10 -18.13
N PHE A 304 -7.57 -6.82 -17.89
CA PHE A 304 -8.59 -5.87 -17.43
C PHE A 304 -9.74 -5.72 -18.41
N SER A 305 -10.96 -5.79 -17.88
CA SER A 305 -12.19 -5.61 -18.63
C SER A 305 -13.08 -4.56 -17.94
N PRO A 306 -13.29 -3.38 -18.56
CA PRO A 306 -14.21 -2.37 -18.03
C PRO A 306 -15.69 -2.82 -18.02
N ALA A 307 -16.03 -3.81 -18.86
CA ALA A 307 -17.38 -4.35 -18.93
C ALA A 307 -17.58 -5.34 -17.78
N GLY A 308 -18.58 -5.03 -16.94
CA GLY A 308 -18.88 -5.69 -15.67
C GLY A 308 -18.69 -7.21 -15.72
N VAL A 309 -17.97 -7.71 -14.73
CA VAL A 309 -17.87 -9.13 -14.41
C VAL A 309 -19.29 -9.66 -14.22
N SER A 310 -19.82 -10.31 -15.26
CA SER A 310 -20.98 -11.18 -15.12
C SER A 310 -20.65 -12.22 -14.06
N GLU A 311 -21.64 -12.56 -13.22
CA GLU A 311 -21.59 -13.48 -12.08
C GLU A 311 -21.06 -14.89 -12.43
N GLU A 312 -19.80 -15.02 -12.81
CA GLU A 312 -19.04 -16.25 -12.70
C GLU A 312 -18.05 -16.05 -11.58
N SER A 313 -18.35 -16.73 -10.48
CA SER A 313 -17.56 -16.80 -9.27
C SER A 313 -16.18 -17.42 -9.54
N ASP A 314 -15.24 -16.64 -10.07
CA ASP A 314 -13.83 -16.87 -9.75
C ASP A 314 -13.65 -16.42 -8.29
N PRO A 315 -13.07 -17.21 -7.38
CA PRO A 315 -12.99 -16.80 -5.98
C PRO A 315 -12.11 -15.56 -5.91
N LEU A 316 -12.71 -14.38 -5.67
CA LEU A 316 -12.03 -13.10 -5.38
C LEU A 316 -11.31 -13.12 -4.03
N VAL A 317 -10.80 -14.28 -3.62
CA VAL A 317 -10.16 -14.47 -2.33
C VAL A 317 -8.92 -15.29 -2.60
N MET A 318 -7.79 -14.60 -2.71
CA MET A 318 -6.53 -15.16 -2.24
C MET A 318 -6.72 -15.56 -0.78
N ASP A 319 -7.05 -16.84 -0.56
CA ASP A 319 -6.99 -17.43 0.76
C ASP A 319 -5.53 -17.33 1.17
N TYR A 320 -5.24 -16.51 2.18
CA TYR A 320 -3.97 -16.59 2.89
C TYR A 320 -4.00 -17.93 3.61
N GLY A 321 -3.69 -19.00 2.87
CA GLY A 321 -3.79 -20.38 3.32
C GLY A 321 -3.22 -20.50 4.72
N THR A 322 -3.94 -21.20 5.58
CA THR A 322 -3.45 -21.60 6.90
C THR A 322 -2.06 -22.21 6.74
N LEU A 323 -1.04 -21.54 7.28
CA LEU A 323 0.30 -22.08 7.40
C LEU A 323 0.21 -23.39 8.20
N ASP A 324 0.47 -24.52 7.54
CA ASP A 324 0.54 -25.80 8.22
C ASP A 324 1.88 -25.91 8.95
N CYS A 325 1.84 -25.68 10.26
CA CYS A 325 2.99 -25.75 11.14
C CYS A 325 3.12 -27.13 11.83
N THR A 326 2.44 -28.17 11.37
CA THR A 326 2.42 -29.48 12.05
C THR A 326 3.63 -30.37 11.72
N GLY A 327 4.50 -29.97 10.81
CA GLY A 327 5.73 -30.69 10.45
C GLY A 327 6.87 -30.55 11.46
N GLY A 328 6.71 -31.09 12.67
CA GLY A 328 7.80 -31.22 13.64
C GLY A 328 8.72 -32.40 13.30
N SER A 329 9.89 -32.16 12.70
CA SER A 329 10.98 -33.14 12.75
C SER A 329 11.54 -33.19 14.17
N SER A 330 11.52 -34.38 14.76
CA SER A 330 12.12 -34.68 16.05
C SER A 330 13.59 -34.26 16.11
N GLY A 331 13.91 -33.23 16.91
CA GLY A 331 15.26 -32.87 17.31
C GLY A 331 15.78 -31.54 16.74
N GLY A 332 15.42 -30.42 17.38
CA GLY A 332 16.04 -29.11 17.13
C GLY A 332 15.03 -27.96 17.20
N HIS A 333 15.35 -26.88 17.93
CA HIS A 333 14.49 -25.72 18.14
C HIS A 333 14.31 -24.87 16.87
N GLY A 334 13.42 -25.29 15.97
CA GLY A 334 12.99 -24.47 14.85
C GLY A 334 11.67 -24.98 14.26
N ILE A 335 10.62 -24.16 14.33
CA ILE A 335 9.41 -24.35 13.53
C ILE A 335 9.75 -23.84 12.14
N ILE A 336 9.78 -24.72 11.14
CA ILE A 336 9.93 -24.33 9.74
C ILE A 336 8.52 -24.28 9.13
N CYS A 337 7.98 -23.07 9.01
CA CYS A 337 6.73 -22.86 8.27
C CYS A 337 7.06 -22.84 6.77
N ARG A 338 6.40 -23.71 5.98
CA ARG A 338 6.40 -23.63 4.52
C ARG A 338 5.02 -23.18 4.04
N LYS A 339 5.01 -22.43 2.95
CA LYS A 339 3.82 -21.99 2.24
C LYS A 339 3.42 -23.03 1.20
#